data_AF-V2XRS4-F1
#
_entry.id   AF-V2XRS4-F1
#
_cell.length_a   1.000
_cell.length_b   1.000
_cell.length_c   1.000
_cell.angle_alpha   90.00
_cell.angle_beta   90.00
_cell.angle_gamma   90.00
#
_symmetry.space_group_name_H-M   'P 1'
#
loop_
_entity.id
_entity.type
_entity.pdbx_description
1 polymer ?
#
loop_
_entity_poly.entity_id
_entity_poly.type
_entity_poly.pdbx_seq_one_letter_code
_entity_poly.pdbx_strand_id
1 'polypeptide(L)'
;MSKYKEFDSQIFEATKIMIGFSLTDGQKTELLKIAGEIEAAHQEGSLSDDERQQLLDTMADCGLDLSAAPAKPDVDEAKLRERLAQYMELELFQMDIGDLISDYHAQGLPVPPMEQLREEAAAEARKCLEAMMICEAKGHLWKEKDADPENGTSTLSCRRCGAEEHLRW
;
A
#
# COMPACT_ATOMS: atom_id res chain seq x y z
N MET A 1 21.44 10.50 17.47
CA MET A 1 20.89 9.22 17.97
C MET A 1 20.48 8.40 16.75
N SER A 2 20.56 7.07 16.78
CA SER A 2 20.01 6.25 15.68
C SER A 2 18.49 6.41 15.65
N LYS A 3 17.88 6.37 14.45
CA LYS A 3 16.44 6.53 14.28
C LYS A 3 15.66 5.41 14.97
N TYR A 4 16.24 4.20 15.00
CA TYR A 4 15.74 3.09 15.82
C TYR A 4 15.58 3.46 17.29
N LYS A 5 16.61 4.05 17.92
CA LYS A 5 16.58 4.41 19.36
C LYS A 5 15.56 5.50 19.68
N GLU A 6 15.28 6.36 18.69
CA GLU A 6 14.25 7.39 18.82
C GLU A 6 12.86 6.75 18.88
N PHE A 7 12.56 5.83 17.97
CA PHE A 7 11.29 5.10 17.96
C PHE A 7 11.12 4.19 19.17
N ASP A 8 12.18 3.47 19.57
CA ASP A 8 12.20 2.64 20.79
C ASP A 8 11.84 3.47 22.04
N SER A 9 12.39 4.68 22.15
CA SER A 9 12.07 5.60 23.25
C SER A 9 10.63 6.12 23.19
N GLN A 10 10.10 6.37 22.00
CA GLN A 10 8.71 6.80 21.83
C GLN A 10 7.71 5.69 22.18
N ILE A 11 7.97 4.45 21.75
CA ILE A 11 7.18 3.27 22.12
C ILE A 11 7.18 3.11 23.64
N PHE A 12 8.35 3.23 24.26
CA PHE A 12 8.48 3.15 25.71
C PHE A 12 7.67 4.24 26.42
N GLU A 13 7.76 5.51 26.01
CA GLU A 13 7.01 6.59 26.67
C GLU A 13 5.49 6.45 26.48
N ALA A 14 5.03 6.01 25.30
CA ALA A 14 3.61 5.75 25.04
C ALA A 14 3.06 4.59 25.91
N THR A 15 3.88 3.58 26.17
CA THR A 15 3.51 2.40 26.97
C THR A 15 3.87 2.52 28.45
N LYS A 16 4.58 3.58 28.85
CA LYS A 16 5.10 3.78 30.23
C LYS A 16 4.03 3.74 31.31
N ILE A 17 2.83 4.21 31.01
CA ILE A 17 1.69 4.23 31.93
C ILE A 17 0.70 3.15 31.52
N MET A 18 0.98 1.89 31.84
CA MET A 18 -0.01 0.82 31.71
C MET A 18 -0.89 0.77 32.96
N ILE A 19 -2.18 1.07 32.80
CA ILE A 19 -3.20 0.82 33.84
C ILE A 19 -3.92 -0.49 33.47
N GLY A 20 -3.49 -1.60 34.06
CA GLY A 20 -4.02 -2.95 33.79
C GLY A 20 -3.20 -3.75 32.78
N PHE A 21 -3.80 -4.81 32.20
CA PHE A 21 -3.16 -5.74 31.25
C PHE A 21 -3.40 -5.36 29.77
N SER A 22 -3.91 -4.16 29.50
CA SER A 22 -4.33 -3.75 28.15
C SER A 22 -4.02 -2.28 27.91
N LEU A 23 -3.58 -1.98 26.69
CA LEU A 23 -3.43 -0.62 26.21
C LEU A 23 -4.77 0.11 26.19
N THR A 24 -4.77 1.36 26.66
CA THR A 24 -5.91 2.27 26.48
C THR A 24 -6.06 2.66 25.01
N ASP A 25 -7.25 3.12 24.60
CA ASP A 25 -7.48 3.57 23.21
C ASP A 25 -6.56 4.75 22.82
N GLY A 26 -6.21 5.61 23.78
CA GLY A 26 -5.23 6.67 23.58
C GLY A 26 -3.84 6.13 23.26
N GLN A 27 -3.37 5.13 24.02
CA GLN A 27 -2.07 4.49 23.80
C GLN A 27 -2.03 3.70 22.48
N LYS A 28 -3.12 3.01 22.12
CA LYS A 28 -3.23 2.34 20.82
C LYS A 28 -3.14 3.33 19.67
N THR A 29 -3.82 4.48 19.78
CA THR A 29 -3.80 5.52 18.75
C THR A 29 -2.40 6.13 18.60
N GLU A 30 -1.72 6.39 19.71
CA GLU A 30 -0.35 6.93 19.72
C GLU A 30 0.65 5.93 19.15
N LEU A 31 0.54 4.65 19.52
CA LEU A 31 1.35 3.59 18.96
C LEU A 31 1.10 3.37 17.47
N LEU A 32 -0.15 3.42 16.99
CA LEU A 32 -0.44 3.33 15.54
C LEU A 32 0.19 4.49 14.75
N LYS A 33 0.24 5.70 15.34
CA LYS A 33 0.94 6.83 14.75
C LYS A 33 2.44 6.55 14.65
N ILE A 34 3.05 6.04 15.73
CA ILE A 34 4.47 5.65 15.75
C ILE A 34 4.75 4.56 14.69
N ALA A 35 3.87 3.56 14.53
CA ALA A 35 4.00 2.54 13.48
C ALA A 35 3.99 3.16 12.07
N GLY A 36 3.13 4.14 11.81
CA GLY A 36 3.12 4.88 10.54
C GLY A 36 4.43 5.64 10.28
N GLU A 37 5.01 6.24 11.32
CA GLU A 37 6.29 6.95 11.22
C GLU A 37 7.49 6.01 11.04
N ILE A 38 7.46 4.82 11.65
CA ILE A 38 8.46 3.75 11.43
C ILE A 38 8.45 3.30 9.96
N GLU A 39 7.27 3.14 9.38
CA GLU A 39 7.09 2.70 7.99
C GLU A 39 7.54 3.76 6.99
N ALA A 40 7.27 5.04 7.27
CA ALA A 40 7.82 6.15 6.48
C ALA A 40 9.35 6.18 6.56
N ALA A 41 9.92 6.06 7.76
CA ALA A 41 11.37 6.07 7.96
C ALA A 41 12.07 4.87 7.28
N HIS A 42 11.41 3.71 7.23
CA HIS A 42 11.87 2.55 6.46
C HIS A 42 11.85 2.82 4.95
N GLN A 43 10.76 3.38 4.42
CA GLN A 43 10.65 3.73 2.99
C GLN A 43 11.68 4.79 2.56
N GLU A 44 12.07 5.68 3.46
CA GLU A 44 13.13 6.68 3.26
C GLU A 44 14.55 6.11 3.42
N GLY A 45 14.70 4.83 3.80
CA GLY A 45 15.99 4.17 4.03
C GLY A 45 16.69 4.57 5.34
N SER A 46 15.97 5.24 6.24
CA SER A 46 16.47 5.64 7.56
C SER A 46 16.40 4.53 8.62
N LEU A 47 15.73 3.43 8.30
CA LEU A 47 15.67 2.19 9.08
C LEU A 47 15.90 0.98 8.16
N SER A 48 16.62 -0.01 8.66
CA SER A 48 16.73 -1.32 8.00
C SER A 48 15.45 -2.17 8.19
N ASP A 49 15.29 -3.21 7.38
CA ASP A 49 14.20 -4.18 7.52
C ASP A 49 14.18 -4.83 8.93
N ASP A 50 15.36 -5.20 9.44
CA ASP A 50 15.52 -5.81 10.76
C ASP A 50 15.12 -4.84 11.89
N GLU A 51 15.55 -3.58 11.80
CA GLU A 51 15.20 -2.54 12.77
C GLU A 51 13.70 -2.22 12.76
N ARG A 52 13.08 -2.15 11.57
CA ARG A 52 11.64 -2.00 11.42
C ARG A 52 10.90 -3.16 12.08
N GLN A 53 11.27 -4.39 11.76
CA GLN A 53 10.59 -5.57 12.30
C GLN A 53 10.72 -5.64 13.82
N GLN A 54 11.90 -5.34 14.36
CA GLN A 54 12.13 -5.36 15.81
C GLN A 54 11.30 -4.32 16.56
N LEU A 55 11.11 -3.11 16.01
CA LEU A 55 10.24 -2.09 16.61
C LEU A 55 8.77 -2.54 16.59
N LEU A 56 8.32 -3.14 15.49
CA LEU A 56 6.98 -3.69 15.38
C LEU A 56 6.76 -4.83 16.40
N ASP A 57 7.68 -5.79 16.49
CA ASP A 57 7.57 -6.89 17.47
C ASP A 57 7.49 -6.36 18.92
N THR A 58 8.26 -5.31 19.23
CA THR A 58 8.21 -4.64 20.54
C THR A 58 6.83 -4.04 20.83
N MET A 59 6.18 -3.45 19.83
CA MET A 59 4.82 -2.91 19.99
C MET A 59 3.78 -4.03 20.12
N ALA A 60 3.95 -5.15 19.42
CA ALA A 60 3.10 -6.33 19.55
C ALA A 60 3.19 -6.94 20.96
N ASP A 61 4.40 -7.03 21.52
CA ASP A 61 4.64 -7.49 22.89
C ASP A 61 3.97 -6.58 23.94
N CYS A 62 3.76 -5.31 23.62
CA CYS A 62 3.00 -4.36 24.46
C CYS A 62 1.47 -4.53 24.35
N GLY A 63 0.98 -5.51 23.59
CA GLY A 63 -0.44 -5.78 23.40
C GLY A 63 -1.10 -4.96 22.30
N LEU A 64 -0.30 -4.35 21.41
CA LEU A 64 -0.81 -3.73 20.18
C LEU A 64 -1.02 -4.82 19.12
N ASP A 65 -2.24 -4.94 18.63
CA ASP A 65 -2.51 -5.83 17.50
C ASP A 65 -2.03 -5.16 16.20
N LEU A 66 -0.78 -5.47 15.84
CA LEU A 66 -0.14 -5.03 14.60
C LEU A 66 -0.61 -5.80 13.35
N SER A 67 -1.57 -6.72 13.47
CA SER A 67 -2.32 -7.13 12.28
C SER A 67 -3.08 -5.94 11.66
N ALA A 68 -3.24 -4.84 12.42
CA ALA A 68 -3.59 -3.51 11.97
C ALA A 68 -2.36 -2.63 11.60
N ALA A 69 -1.34 -3.21 10.94
CA ALA A 69 -0.25 -2.51 10.26
C ALA A 69 -0.80 -1.32 9.43
N PRO A 70 -0.03 -0.22 9.23
CA PRO A 70 -0.59 1.08 8.86
C PRO A 70 -1.56 0.90 7.71
N ALA A 71 -2.80 1.36 7.93
CA ALA A 71 -3.87 1.20 6.97
C ALA A 71 -3.30 1.46 5.57
N LYS A 72 -3.27 0.39 4.73
CA LYS A 72 -3.32 0.57 3.28
C LYS A 72 -4.25 1.76 3.05
N PRO A 73 -3.83 2.82 2.34
CA PRO A 73 -4.54 4.09 2.39
C PRO A 73 -6.00 3.80 2.16
N ASP A 74 -6.83 4.09 3.17
CA ASP A 74 -8.09 3.39 3.45
C ASP A 74 -8.90 3.17 2.16
N VAL A 75 -8.63 2.03 1.51
CA VAL A 75 -9.33 1.69 0.28
C VAL A 75 -10.63 1.14 0.80
N ASP A 76 -11.67 1.95 0.71
CA ASP A 76 -13.02 1.54 1.05
C ASP A 76 -13.31 0.18 0.38
N GLU A 77 -13.30 -0.87 1.20
CA GLU A 77 -13.38 -2.25 0.73
C GLU A 77 -14.75 -2.54 0.11
N ALA A 78 -15.81 -1.83 0.56
CA ALA A 78 -17.11 -1.93 -0.07
C ALA A 78 -17.06 -1.36 -1.49
N LYS A 79 -16.38 -0.21 -1.66
CA LYS A 79 -16.19 0.43 -2.96
C LYS A 79 -15.27 -0.38 -3.88
N LEU A 80 -14.22 -1.01 -3.36
CA LEU A 80 -13.35 -1.89 -4.14
C LEU A 80 -14.13 -3.11 -4.66
N ARG A 81 -14.95 -3.73 -3.81
CA ARG A 81 -15.81 -4.86 -4.19
C ARG A 81 -16.84 -4.45 -5.23
N GLU A 82 -17.45 -3.27 -5.07
CA GLU A 82 -18.39 -2.73 -6.06
C GLU A 82 -17.71 -2.52 -7.42
N ARG A 83 -16.54 -1.86 -7.45
CA ARG A 83 -15.78 -1.65 -8.70
C ARG A 83 -15.35 -2.96 -9.35
N LEU A 84 -14.94 -3.94 -8.56
CA LEU A 84 -14.57 -5.26 -9.07
C LEU A 84 -15.78 -5.99 -9.68
N ALA A 85 -16.93 -5.98 -8.99
CA ALA A 85 -18.14 -6.60 -9.51
C ALA A 85 -18.56 -5.95 -10.84
N GLN A 86 -18.47 -4.61 -10.92
CA GLN A 86 -18.72 -3.89 -12.17
C GLN A 86 -17.71 -4.28 -13.28
N TYR A 87 -16.42 -4.40 -12.94
CA TYR A 87 -15.39 -4.82 -13.90
C TYR A 87 -15.65 -6.21 -14.47
N MET A 88 -16.08 -7.15 -13.62
CA MET A 88 -16.33 -8.54 -14.01
C MET A 88 -17.50 -8.71 -15.00
N GLU A 89 -18.39 -7.72 -15.08
CA GLU A 89 -19.48 -7.69 -16.07
C GLU A 89 -19.05 -7.12 -17.44
N LEU A 90 -17.81 -6.62 -17.57
CA LEU A 90 -17.31 -6.03 -18.81
C LEU A 90 -16.77 -7.09 -19.79
N GLU A 91 -16.82 -6.77 -21.09
CA GLU A 91 -16.19 -7.58 -22.13
C GLU A 91 -14.66 -7.64 -21.97
N LEU A 92 -14.04 -6.59 -21.42
CA LEU A 92 -12.62 -6.57 -21.08
C LEU A 92 -12.24 -7.68 -20.12
N PHE A 93 -13.11 -8.01 -19.16
CA PHE A 93 -12.87 -9.13 -18.26
C PHE A 93 -12.89 -10.47 -18.99
N GLN A 94 -13.70 -10.61 -20.04
CA GLN A 94 -13.66 -11.81 -20.90
C GLN A 94 -12.37 -11.85 -21.74
N MET A 95 -11.84 -10.68 -22.14
CA MET A 95 -10.53 -10.60 -22.79
C MET A 95 -9.42 -11.00 -21.83
N ASP A 96 -9.43 -10.53 -20.58
CA ASP A 96 -8.46 -10.93 -19.56
C ASP A 96 -8.47 -12.45 -19.32
N ILE A 97 -9.66 -13.07 -19.32
CA ILE A 97 -9.79 -14.52 -19.24
C ILE A 97 -9.22 -15.19 -20.51
N GLY A 98 -9.46 -14.61 -21.69
CA GLY A 98 -8.90 -15.10 -22.95
C GLY A 98 -7.37 -14.99 -23.02
N ASP A 99 -6.81 -13.91 -22.49
CA ASP A 99 -5.38 -13.69 -22.36
C ASP A 99 -4.79 -14.70 -21.35
N LEU A 100 -5.47 -14.91 -20.22
CA LEU A 100 -5.08 -15.94 -19.24
C LEU A 100 -5.08 -17.34 -19.85
N ILE A 101 -6.12 -17.71 -20.62
CA ILE A 101 -6.17 -18.99 -21.35
C ILE A 101 -5.00 -19.09 -22.34
N SER A 102 -4.72 -18.01 -23.07
CA SER A 102 -3.61 -17.95 -24.02
C SER A 102 -2.27 -18.15 -23.30
N ASP A 103 -2.11 -17.60 -22.10
CA ASP A 103 -0.93 -17.77 -21.25
C ASP A 103 -0.78 -19.22 -20.78
N TYR A 104 -1.86 -19.89 -20.37
CA TYR A 104 -1.83 -21.33 -20.04
C TYR A 104 -1.38 -22.17 -21.24
N HIS A 105 -1.93 -21.89 -22.43
CA HIS A 105 -1.54 -22.57 -23.66
C HIS A 105 -0.08 -22.32 -24.04
N ALA A 106 0.39 -21.07 -23.95
CA ALA A 106 1.78 -20.71 -24.22
C ALA A 106 2.76 -21.42 -23.28
N GLN A 107 2.33 -21.73 -22.04
CA GLN A 107 3.10 -22.46 -21.04
C GLN A 107 2.99 -23.99 -21.16
N GLY A 108 2.15 -24.52 -22.06
CA GLY A 108 1.92 -25.96 -22.20
C GLY A 108 1.21 -26.60 -21.00
N LEU A 109 0.56 -25.78 -20.17
CA LEU A 109 -0.19 -26.22 -19.00
C LEU A 109 -1.63 -26.59 -19.38
N PRO A 110 -2.27 -27.52 -18.64
CA PRO A 110 -3.69 -27.77 -18.82
C PRO A 110 -4.47 -26.52 -18.41
N VAL A 111 -5.33 -26.03 -19.31
CA VAL A 111 -6.22 -24.90 -19.04
C VAL A 111 -7.24 -25.32 -17.96
N PRO A 112 -7.32 -24.61 -16.82
CA PRO A 112 -8.28 -24.91 -15.77
C PRO A 112 -9.74 -24.72 -16.22
N PRO A 113 -10.72 -25.24 -15.45
CA PRO A 113 -12.12 -24.95 -15.70
C PRO A 113 -12.43 -23.45 -15.65
N MET A 114 -13.44 -23.02 -16.40
CA MET A 114 -13.84 -21.60 -16.51
C MET A 114 -14.12 -20.92 -15.16
N GLU A 115 -14.62 -21.64 -14.16
CA GLU A 115 -14.85 -21.09 -12.82
C GLU A 115 -13.54 -20.66 -12.15
N GLN A 116 -12.50 -21.51 -12.23
CA GLN A 116 -11.18 -21.21 -11.66
C GLN A 116 -10.50 -20.06 -12.42
N LEU A 117 -10.62 -20.03 -13.76
CA LEU A 117 -10.11 -18.92 -14.57
C LEU A 117 -10.77 -17.58 -14.24
N ARG A 118 -12.09 -17.59 -13.97
CA ARG A 118 -12.83 -16.40 -13.53
C ARG A 118 -12.38 -15.92 -12.17
N GLU A 119 -12.18 -16.82 -11.20
CA GLU A 119 -11.66 -16.47 -9.88
C GLU A 119 -10.27 -15.86 -9.97
N GLU A 120 -9.40 -16.45 -10.78
CA GLU A 120 -8.04 -15.97 -10.99
C GLU A 120 -8.01 -14.58 -11.65
N ALA A 121 -8.74 -14.39 -12.75
CA ALA A 121 -8.85 -13.08 -13.39
C ALA A 121 -9.46 -12.03 -12.46
N ALA A 122 -10.48 -12.40 -11.66
CA ALA A 122 -11.10 -11.48 -10.71
C ALA A 122 -10.14 -11.11 -9.56
N ALA A 123 -9.37 -12.07 -9.07
CA ALA A 123 -8.35 -11.83 -8.04
C ALA A 123 -7.27 -10.88 -8.56
N GLU A 124 -6.86 -11.01 -9.82
CA GLU A 124 -5.87 -10.12 -10.42
C GLU A 124 -6.44 -8.71 -10.68
N ALA A 125 -7.64 -8.62 -11.26
CA ALA A 125 -8.35 -7.35 -11.45
C ALA A 125 -8.56 -6.60 -10.12
N ARG A 126 -8.87 -7.31 -9.03
CA ARG A 126 -9.00 -6.73 -7.69
C ARG A 126 -7.71 -6.05 -7.25
N LYS A 127 -6.56 -6.70 -7.43
CA LYS A 127 -5.25 -6.13 -7.07
C LYS A 127 -4.95 -4.87 -7.89
N CYS A 128 -5.23 -4.88 -9.19
CA CYS A 128 -5.07 -3.71 -10.07
C CYS A 128 -5.97 -2.54 -9.64
N LEU A 129 -7.24 -2.81 -9.33
CA LEU A 129 -8.19 -1.81 -8.86
C LEU A 129 -7.80 -1.22 -7.51
N GLU A 130 -7.37 -2.06 -6.57
CA GLU A 130 -6.86 -1.64 -5.27
C GLU A 130 -5.66 -0.70 -5.45
N ALA A 131 -4.70 -1.06 -6.30
CA ALA A 131 -3.53 -0.24 -6.58
C ALA A 131 -3.88 1.12 -7.23
N MET A 132 -4.88 1.16 -8.12
CA MET A 132 -5.38 2.41 -8.70
C MET A 132 -6.07 3.28 -7.63
N MET A 133 -6.89 2.69 -6.76
CA MET A 133 -7.56 3.40 -5.67
C MET A 133 -6.57 3.95 -4.64
N ILE A 134 -5.51 3.22 -4.36
CA ILE A 134 -4.39 3.70 -3.53
C ILE A 134 -3.70 4.90 -4.18
N CYS A 135 -3.49 4.85 -5.50
CA CYS A 135 -2.88 5.95 -6.25
C CYS A 135 -3.82 7.18 -6.32
N GLU A 136 -5.14 6.96 -6.39
CA GLU A 136 -6.20 7.98 -6.26
C GLU A 136 -6.14 8.64 -4.86
N ALA A 137 -5.99 7.85 -3.80
CA ALA A 137 -5.98 8.36 -2.43
C ALA A 137 -4.70 9.17 -2.10
N LYS A 138 -3.56 8.76 -2.68
CA LYS A 138 -2.24 9.36 -2.40
C LYS A 138 -1.92 10.60 -3.23
N GLY A 139 -2.73 10.95 -4.22
CA GLY A 139 -2.46 12.13 -5.03
C GLY A 139 -1.21 12.02 -5.92
N HIS A 140 -0.87 10.80 -6.37
CA HIS A 140 -0.22 10.51 -7.67
C HIS A 140 1.31 10.25 -7.79
N LEU A 141 1.72 9.73 -8.98
CA LEU A 141 3.07 9.29 -9.36
C LEU A 141 3.69 10.05 -10.54
N TRP A 142 4.29 11.19 -10.26
CA TRP A 142 4.72 12.15 -11.27
C TRP A 142 6.14 11.83 -11.88
N LYS A 143 6.29 11.77 -13.20
CA LYS A 143 7.44 11.69 -14.13
C LYS A 143 7.72 12.97 -14.92
N GLU A 144 8.93 13.49 -14.80
CA GLU A 144 9.33 14.63 -15.62
C GLU A 144 9.26 14.39 -17.13
N LYS A 145 8.61 15.31 -17.83
CA LYS A 145 8.22 15.19 -19.22
C LYS A 145 8.76 16.36 -20.03
N ASP A 146 8.61 17.60 -19.52
CA ASP A 146 8.97 18.82 -20.24
C ASP A 146 9.75 19.78 -19.32
N ALA A 147 11.08 19.72 -19.38
CA ALA A 147 11.99 20.61 -18.63
C ALA A 147 12.47 21.77 -19.52
N ASP A 148 12.32 23.01 -19.04
CA ASP A 148 12.87 24.23 -19.65
C ASP A 148 13.87 24.89 -18.69
N PRO A 149 15.17 24.60 -18.86
CA PRO A 149 16.21 25.09 -17.98
C PRO A 149 16.56 26.57 -18.20
N GLU A 150 16.20 27.16 -19.34
CA GLU A 150 16.47 28.59 -19.61
C GLU A 150 15.52 29.48 -18.83
N ASN A 151 14.29 29.02 -18.59
CA ASN A 151 13.26 29.72 -17.84
C ASN A 151 13.03 29.16 -16.42
N GLY A 152 13.76 28.12 -16.00
CA GLY A 152 13.70 27.53 -14.65
C GLY A 152 12.39 26.79 -14.37
N THR A 153 11.87 26.03 -15.34
CA THR A 153 10.58 25.34 -15.20
C THR A 153 10.65 23.87 -15.60
N SER A 154 9.73 23.06 -15.05
CA SER A 154 9.63 21.65 -15.40
C SER A 154 8.26 21.02 -15.08
N THR A 155 8.00 19.84 -15.64
CA THR A 155 6.70 19.13 -15.58
C THR A 155 6.88 17.65 -15.26
N LEU A 156 6.44 17.13 -14.12
CA LEU A 156 6.33 15.70 -13.74
C LEU A 156 5.02 15.05 -14.30
N SER A 157 4.81 13.70 -14.31
CA SER A 157 3.78 12.75 -14.92
C SER A 157 3.50 11.31 -14.35
N CYS A 158 2.23 11.02 -14.11
CA CYS A 158 1.56 9.90 -13.49
C CYS A 158 1.70 8.59 -14.20
N ARG A 159 2.68 7.78 -13.91
CA ARG A 159 2.78 6.58 -14.77
C ARG A 159 1.72 5.51 -14.48
N ARG A 160 0.98 5.64 -13.38
CA ARG A 160 0.03 4.62 -12.87
C ARG A 160 -1.41 5.11 -12.82
N CYS A 161 -1.52 6.42 -12.77
CA CYS A 161 -2.73 7.19 -12.63
C CYS A 161 -2.73 8.43 -13.53
N GLY A 162 -1.68 8.63 -14.36
CA GLY A 162 -1.60 9.72 -15.35
C GLY A 162 -1.09 11.09 -14.87
N ALA A 163 -1.40 11.49 -13.64
CA ALA A 163 -1.07 12.78 -13.02
C ALA A 163 0.35 13.39 -13.17
N GLU A 164 0.44 14.63 -13.72
CA GLU A 164 1.61 15.53 -13.93
C GLU A 164 1.90 16.73 -12.92
N GLU A 165 3.11 16.88 -12.32
CA GLU A 165 3.44 17.86 -11.24
C GLU A 165 4.49 18.89 -11.71
N HIS A 166 4.11 20.17 -11.82
CA HIS A 166 4.97 21.19 -12.42
C HIS A 166 5.77 21.97 -11.40
N LEU A 167 7.07 22.12 -11.67
CA LEU A 167 8.04 22.74 -10.79
C LEU A 167 8.56 24.05 -11.42
N ARG A 168 8.81 25.06 -10.59
CA ARG A 168 9.52 26.29 -10.95
C ARG A 168 10.65 26.49 -9.95
N TRP A 169 11.87 26.66 -10.44
CA TRP A 169 13.09 26.71 -9.64
C TRP A 169 14.02 27.84 -10.10
#